data_AF-A0A6P0XGE1-F1
#
_entry.id   AF-A0A6P0XGE1-F1
#
_cell.length_a   1.000
_cell.length_b   1.000
_cell.length_c   1.000
_cell.angle_alpha   90.00
_cell.angle_beta   90.00
_cell.angle_gamma   90.00
#
_symmetry.space_group_name_H-M   'P 1'
#
loop_
_entity.id
_entity.type
_entity.pdbx_description
1 polymer ?
#
loop_
_entity_poly.entity_id
_entity_poly.type
_entity_poly.pdbx_seq_one_letter_code
_entity_poly.pdbx_strand_id
1 'polypeptide(L)'
;MANQIENFFFDKELRLNNFSDSPLTIHTTSLYLSKQNDQIIECRLTFCVTPEIYHRIHTEKLFNLKPEVRAPMNGEFLPSGDIQIETTLQPDLLPQLLENASTAEEAANYLLHLNQQPQPTTIEQPPLTSKLLNTESWLCLSIKQQQPNGEVGYNTFWNYLNPSTINHPEATSEKLSEGIVNFFKEWTQANLAEATQNATSEFLEGISSVFKELVDETFSETEEDITANQSIFTTIVNFFESEEWEFVKIPEQSTLRLLFRGENGQWTCYAKAREEERQFVFYSICPIVGPENQRQAIAEFITRVNYGMITGNFEFDFTDGEIRYKTGIDVEGDRLSFALIKQMVYANVMMMDEYLPGIQAILSENLSPLEAITQIEGS
;
A
#
# COMPACT_ATOMS: atom_id res chain seq x y z
N MET A 1 -21.76 -6.82 -14.00
CA MET A 1 -22.09 -8.20 -13.61
C MET A 1 -22.80 -8.13 -12.27
N ALA A 2 -23.82 -8.95 -12.02
CA ALA A 2 -24.65 -8.82 -10.81
C ALA A 2 -23.99 -9.56 -9.64
N ASN A 3 -23.69 -8.85 -8.54
CA ASN A 3 -23.31 -9.50 -7.29
C ASN A 3 -24.51 -10.27 -6.76
N GLN A 4 -24.29 -11.55 -6.44
CA GLN A 4 -25.28 -12.35 -5.74
C GLN A 4 -25.00 -12.27 -4.24
N ILE A 5 -26.05 -12.06 -3.46
CA ILE A 5 -25.97 -11.85 -2.02
C ILE A 5 -26.67 -13.01 -1.34
N GLU A 6 -26.00 -13.59 -0.35
CA GLU A 6 -26.54 -14.62 0.50
C GLU A 6 -26.44 -14.19 1.96
N ASN A 7 -27.56 -14.18 2.68
CA ASN A 7 -27.61 -13.73 4.07
C ASN A 7 -28.29 -14.80 4.93
N PHE A 8 -27.69 -15.12 6.06
CA PHE A 8 -28.19 -16.05 7.05
C PHE A 8 -28.31 -15.37 8.41
N PHE A 9 -29.51 -15.36 8.96
CA PHE A 9 -29.78 -14.80 10.29
C PHE A 9 -29.68 -15.89 11.35
N PHE A 10 -28.86 -15.67 12.36
CA PHE A 10 -28.72 -16.61 13.47
C PHE A 10 -28.39 -15.87 14.77
N ASP A 11 -29.23 -16.11 15.77
CA ASP A 11 -29.23 -15.47 17.07
C ASP A 11 -28.46 -16.36 18.07
N LYS A 12 -27.13 -16.31 18.02
CA LYS A 12 -26.25 -17.20 18.80
C LYS A 12 -25.06 -16.45 19.37
N GLU A 13 -24.54 -16.96 20.48
CA GLU A 13 -23.31 -16.46 21.06
C GLU A 13 -22.08 -17.03 20.34
N LEU A 14 -21.16 -16.15 19.95
CA LEU A 14 -19.81 -16.50 19.53
C LEU A 14 -18.80 -16.00 20.56
N ARG A 15 -17.85 -16.86 20.92
CA ARG A 15 -16.74 -16.52 21.80
C ARG A 15 -15.48 -16.34 20.96
N LEU A 16 -15.03 -15.10 20.84
CA LEU A 16 -13.85 -14.71 20.08
C LEU A 16 -12.65 -14.54 21.02
N ASN A 17 -11.48 -15.03 20.61
CA ASN A 17 -10.23 -14.83 21.33
C ASN A 17 -9.61 -13.47 20.93
N ASN A 18 -8.79 -12.91 21.81
CA ASN A 18 -8.04 -11.69 21.58
C ASN A 18 -6.68 -11.78 22.31
N PHE A 19 -5.81 -10.79 22.08
CA PHE A 19 -4.48 -10.73 22.69
C PHE A 19 -4.50 -10.42 24.20
N SER A 20 -5.64 -10.05 24.79
CA SER A 20 -5.77 -9.62 26.19
C SER A 20 -6.18 -10.75 27.16
N ASP A 21 -5.94 -12.02 26.77
CA ASP A 21 -6.19 -13.26 27.54
C ASP A 21 -7.64 -13.45 28.04
N SER A 22 -8.58 -12.59 27.63
CA SER A 22 -9.97 -12.64 28.06
C SER A 22 -10.91 -12.63 26.86
N PRO A 23 -11.46 -13.79 26.47
CA PRO A 23 -12.27 -13.89 25.26
C PRO A 23 -13.51 -13.00 25.33
N LEU A 24 -13.88 -12.48 24.17
CA LEU A 24 -15.04 -11.63 23.96
C LEU A 24 -16.23 -12.48 23.55
N THR A 25 -17.34 -12.42 24.28
CA THR A 25 -18.59 -13.07 23.86
C THR A 25 -19.46 -12.03 23.16
N ILE A 26 -19.83 -12.30 21.92
CA ILE A 26 -20.70 -11.46 21.10
C ILE A 26 -21.98 -12.21 20.75
N HIS A 27 -23.07 -11.48 20.58
CA HIS A 27 -24.35 -12.04 20.17
C HIS A 27 -24.58 -11.75 18.68
N THR A 28 -24.38 -12.76 17.84
CA THR A 28 -24.49 -12.60 16.39
C THR A 28 -25.93 -12.41 15.96
N THR A 29 -26.12 -11.63 14.91
CA THR A 29 -27.43 -11.41 14.30
C THR A 29 -27.50 -11.99 12.90
N SER A 30 -26.44 -11.82 12.11
CA SER A 30 -26.38 -12.34 10.74
C SER A 30 -24.96 -12.57 10.23
N LEU A 31 -24.81 -13.52 9.30
CA LEU A 31 -23.64 -13.69 8.47
C LEU A 31 -24.05 -13.53 7.01
N TYR A 32 -23.27 -12.73 6.30
CA TYR A 32 -23.49 -12.37 4.92
C TYR A 32 -22.32 -12.84 4.07
N LEU A 33 -22.60 -13.47 2.93
CA LEU A 33 -21.63 -13.79 1.89
C LEU A 33 -21.95 -13.03 0.61
N SER A 34 -20.93 -12.42 0.00
CA SER A 34 -21.04 -11.83 -1.33
C SER A 34 -20.40 -12.73 -2.37
N LYS A 35 -21.07 -12.90 -3.52
CA LYS A 35 -20.60 -13.69 -4.66
C LYS A 35 -20.44 -12.83 -5.90
N GLN A 36 -19.30 -12.98 -6.57
CA GLN A 36 -19.01 -12.43 -7.89
C GLN A 36 -18.52 -13.55 -8.81
N ASN A 37 -19.14 -13.71 -9.98
CA ASN A 37 -18.84 -14.79 -10.93
C ASN A 37 -18.89 -16.20 -10.27
N ASP A 38 -19.90 -16.43 -9.43
CA ASP A 38 -20.10 -17.65 -8.62
C ASP A 38 -18.98 -17.97 -7.60
N GLN A 39 -18.01 -17.08 -7.42
CA GLN A 39 -16.99 -17.17 -6.37
C GLN A 39 -17.42 -16.32 -5.17
N ILE A 40 -17.24 -16.83 -3.95
CA ILE A 40 -17.44 -16.05 -2.71
C ILE A 40 -16.22 -15.15 -2.51
N ILE A 41 -16.47 -13.87 -2.30
CA ILE A 41 -15.44 -12.82 -2.28
C ILE A 41 -15.39 -12.05 -0.96
N GLU A 42 -16.42 -12.21 -0.15
CA GLU A 42 -16.55 -11.48 1.11
C GLU A 42 -17.40 -12.28 2.09
N CYS A 43 -17.01 -12.27 3.35
CA CYS A 43 -17.81 -12.76 4.46
C CYS A 43 -17.94 -11.66 5.52
N ARG A 44 -19.17 -11.24 5.81
CA ARG A 44 -19.46 -10.26 6.86
C ARG A 44 -20.17 -10.91 8.04
N LEU A 45 -19.82 -10.44 9.23
CA LEU A 45 -20.47 -10.81 10.47
C LEU A 45 -21.02 -9.56 11.14
N THR A 46 -22.31 -9.61 11.45
CA THR A 46 -23.03 -8.56 12.15
C THR A 46 -23.48 -9.07 13.51
N PHE A 47 -23.28 -8.26 14.55
CA PHE A 47 -23.61 -8.62 15.93
C PHE A 47 -23.98 -7.38 16.74
N CYS A 48 -24.63 -7.61 17.89
CA CYS A 48 -25.02 -6.57 18.82
C CYS A 48 -24.22 -6.71 20.13
N VAL A 49 -23.83 -5.58 20.71
CA VAL A 49 -23.12 -5.51 21.99
C VAL A 49 -23.71 -4.43 22.89
N THR A 50 -23.54 -4.60 24.21
CA THR A 50 -23.89 -3.54 25.16
C THR A 50 -22.87 -2.39 25.10
N PRO A 51 -23.21 -1.18 25.57
CA PRO A 51 -22.26 -0.07 25.66
C PRO A 51 -20.98 -0.38 26.44
N GLU A 52 -21.04 -1.24 27.47
CA GLU A 52 -19.85 -1.68 28.22
C GLU A 52 -18.90 -2.51 27.35
N ILE A 53 -19.46 -3.46 26.59
CA ILE A 53 -18.68 -4.30 25.68
C ILE A 53 -18.14 -3.47 24.52
N TYR A 54 -18.91 -2.53 23.99
CA TYR A 54 -18.43 -1.58 22.99
C TYR A 54 -17.25 -0.74 23.51
N HIS A 55 -17.33 -0.23 24.75
CA HIS A 55 -16.23 0.51 25.36
C HIS A 55 -14.95 -0.33 25.44
N ARG A 56 -15.09 -1.63 25.72
CA ARG A 56 -13.98 -2.58 25.68
C ARG A 56 -13.41 -2.74 24.27
N ILE A 57 -14.24 -3.00 23.27
CA ILE A 57 -13.83 -3.11 21.85
C ILE A 57 -13.08 -1.85 21.41
N HIS A 58 -13.61 -0.68 21.75
CA HIS A 58 -13.01 0.61 21.42
C HIS A 58 -11.66 0.83 22.11
N THR A 59 -11.57 0.53 23.42
CA THR A 59 -10.36 0.75 24.22
C THR A 59 -9.24 -0.24 23.86
N GLU A 60 -9.60 -1.50 23.67
CA GLU A 60 -8.66 -2.58 23.32
C GLU A 60 -8.41 -2.68 21.81
N LYS A 61 -9.04 -1.82 20.99
CA LYS A 61 -8.88 -1.77 19.53
C LYS A 61 -9.20 -3.10 18.82
N LEU A 62 -10.14 -3.87 19.37
CA LEU A 62 -10.53 -5.18 18.84
C LEU A 62 -11.19 -5.05 17.45
N PHE A 63 -11.13 -6.12 16.65
CA PHE A 63 -11.65 -6.14 15.28
C PHE A 63 -10.92 -5.15 14.35
N ASN A 64 -9.62 -4.98 14.59
CA ASN A 64 -8.78 -3.97 13.93
C ASN A 64 -9.43 -2.57 13.94
N LEU A 65 -10.16 -2.26 15.01
CA LEU A 65 -10.80 -0.97 15.16
C LEU A 65 -9.76 0.06 15.57
N LYS A 66 -9.72 1.17 14.83
CA LYS A 66 -8.79 2.26 15.08
C LYS A 66 -9.61 3.52 15.30
N PRO A 67 -10.05 3.78 16.55
CA PRO A 67 -11.01 4.84 16.82
C PRO A 67 -10.55 6.24 16.44
N GLU A 68 -9.23 6.44 16.34
CA GLU A 68 -8.61 7.67 15.87
C GLU A 68 -8.89 7.93 14.38
N VAL A 69 -9.20 6.88 13.64
CA VAL A 69 -9.31 6.85 12.18
C VAL A 69 -10.72 6.38 11.77
N ARG A 70 -11.71 7.18 12.13
CA ARG A 70 -13.13 6.91 11.85
C ARG A 70 -13.81 8.05 11.14
N ALA A 71 -14.85 7.74 10.37
CA ALA A 71 -15.69 8.76 9.79
C ALA A 71 -16.40 9.58 10.88
N PRO A 72 -16.92 10.77 10.53
CA PRO A 72 -17.61 11.64 11.46
C PRO A 72 -18.84 10.93 12.05
N MET A 73 -19.07 11.10 13.35
CA MET A 73 -20.21 10.48 14.02
C MET A 73 -21.39 11.45 14.01
N ASN A 74 -22.56 10.97 13.64
CA ASN A 74 -23.78 11.77 13.51
C ASN A 74 -24.58 11.92 14.84
N GLY A 75 -23.90 11.90 15.99
CA GLY A 75 -24.49 11.98 17.32
C GLY A 75 -23.60 11.33 18.39
N GLU A 76 -24.12 11.14 19.60
CA GLU A 76 -23.45 10.35 20.66
C GLU A 76 -24.23 9.06 20.94
N PHE A 77 -23.51 7.99 21.31
CA PHE A 77 -24.15 6.77 21.76
C PHE A 77 -24.77 6.96 23.14
N LEU A 78 -26.00 6.47 23.31
CA LEU A 78 -26.68 6.44 24.59
C LEU A 78 -26.08 5.35 25.48
N PRO A 79 -26.08 5.53 26.82
CA PRO A 79 -25.59 4.54 27.77
C PRO A 79 -26.49 3.30 27.88
N SER A 80 -27.61 3.26 27.16
CA SER A 80 -28.57 2.16 27.14
C SER A 80 -28.95 1.82 25.70
N GLY A 81 -29.13 0.54 25.42
CA GLY A 81 -29.50 0.03 24.10
C GLY A 81 -28.31 -0.55 23.35
N ASP A 82 -28.59 -1.56 22.53
CA ASP A 82 -27.57 -2.33 21.84
C ASP A 82 -26.89 -1.52 20.75
N ILE A 83 -25.57 -1.67 20.66
CA ILE A 83 -24.74 -1.14 19.59
C ILE A 83 -24.50 -2.27 18.60
N GLN A 84 -24.96 -2.08 17.38
CA GLN A 84 -24.75 -2.98 16.27
C GLN A 84 -23.39 -2.69 15.64
N ILE A 85 -22.62 -3.76 15.42
CA ILE A 85 -21.31 -3.71 14.78
C ILE A 85 -21.35 -4.62 13.56
N GLU A 86 -20.96 -4.08 12.41
CA GLU A 86 -20.73 -4.85 11.18
C GLU A 86 -19.23 -5.02 10.98
N THR A 87 -18.80 -6.24 10.68
CA THR A 87 -17.40 -6.60 10.42
C THR A 87 -17.28 -7.42 9.15
N THR A 88 -16.11 -7.40 8.52
CA THR A 88 -15.77 -8.29 7.40
C THR A 88 -14.56 -9.15 7.77
N LEU A 89 -14.55 -10.42 7.36
CA LEU A 89 -13.41 -11.30 7.54
C LEU A 89 -12.24 -10.79 6.70
N GLN A 90 -11.02 -10.85 7.24
CA GLN A 90 -9.84 -10.55 6.45
C GLN A 90 -9.79 -11.42 5.18
N PRO A 91 -9.54 -10.82 3.99
CA PRO A 91 -9.55 -11.54 2.72
C PRO A 91 -8.66 -12.80 2.70
N ASP A 92 -7.51 -12.79 3.38
CA ASP A 92 -6.56 -13.91 3.43
C ASP A 92 -7.08 -15.11 4.23
N LEU A 93 -8.07 -14.90 5.11
CA LEU A 93 -8.71 -15.94 5.91
C LEU A 93 -9.98 -16.47 5.25
N LEU A 94 -10.46 -15.84 4.18
CA LEU A 94 -11.62 -16.30 3.43
C LEU A 94 -11.41 -17.72 2.87
N PRO A 95 -10.28 -18.07 2.23
CA PRO A 95 -10.04 -19.43 1.76
C PRO A 95 -10.19 -20.49 2.86
N GLN A 96 -9.73 -20.19 4.09
CA GLN A 96 -9.85 -21.10 5.23
C GLN A 96 -11.31 -21.37 5.61
N LEU A 97 -12.17 -20.35 5.55
CA LEU A 97 -13.61 -20.52 5.76
C LEU A 97 -14.24 -21.36 4.63
N LEU A 98 -13.82 -21.09 3.38
CA LEU A 98 -14.38 -21.73 2.20
C LEU A 98 -14.00 -23.21 2.03
N GLU A 99 -12.98 -23.70 2.72
CA GLU A 99 -12.70 -25.14 2.83
C GLU A 99 -13.88 -25.93 3.43
N ASN A 100 -14.70 -25.27 4.26
CA ASN A 100 -15.76 -25.92 5.03
C ASN A 100 -17.16 -25.34 4.75
N ALA A 101 -17.27 -24.29 3.94
CA ALA A 101 -18.55 -23.62 3.67
C ALA A 101 -18.64 -23.01 2.26
N SER A 102 -19.78 -23.19 1.62
CA SER A 102 -20.13 -22.64 0.29
C SER A 102 -21.40 -21.77 0.29
N THR A 103 -22.08 -21.72 1.44
CA THR A 103 -23.31 -20.96 1.71
C THR A 103 -23.17 -20.20 3.02
N ALA A 104 -23.98 -19.15 3.21
CA ALA A 104 -23.95 -18.35 4.43
C ALA A 104 -24.38 -19.17 5.66
N GLU A 105 -25.32 -20.10 5.45
CA GLU A 105 -25.75 -21.05 6.49
C GLU A 105 -24.63 -22.03 6.87
N GLU A 106 -23.92 -22.62 5.91
CA GLU A 106 -22.76 -23.49 6.18
C GLU A 106 -21.65 -22.74 6.92
N ALA A 107 -21.35 -21.49 6.51
CA ALA A 107 -20.33 -20.67 7.15
C ALA A 107 -20.70 -20.36 8.62
N ALA A 108 -21.95 -19.97 8.88
CA ALA A 108 -22.42 -19.71 10.24
C ALA A 108 -22.36 -20.97 11.10
N ASN A 109 -22.83 -22.11 10.57
CA ASN A 109 -22.78 -23.39 11.29
C ASN A 109 -21.34 -23.85 11.55
N TYR A 110 -20.41 -23.60 10.63
CA TYR A 110 -19.01 -23.92 10.81
C TYR A 110 -18.36 -23.08 11.92
N LEU A 111 -18.58 -21.76 11.95
CA LEU A 111 -18.11 -20.89 13.03
C LEU A 111 -18.68 -21.32 14.40
N LEU A 112 -19.96 -21.69 14.45
CA LEU A 112 -20.59 -22.22 15.66
C LEU A 112 -19.98 -23.57 16.09
N HIS A 113 -19.66 -24.44 15.13
CA HIS A 113 -18.99 -25.71 15.40
C HIS A 113 -17.60 -25.49 16.00
N LEU A 114 -16.80 -24.58 15.43
CA LEU A 114 -15.50 -24.19 15.97
C LEU A 114 -15.61 -23.65 17.40
N ASN A 115 -16.66 -22.86 17.68
CA ASN A 115 -16.90 -22.27 18.99
C ASN A 115 -17.25 -23.33 20.08
N GLN A 116 -17.67 -24.54 19.68
CA GLN A 116 -17.99 -25.64 20.59
C GLN A 116 -16.79 -26.57 20.87
N GLN A 117 -15.67 -26.39 20.18
CA GLN A 117 -14.49 -27.24 20.37
C GLN A 117 -13.81 -26.94 21.72
N PRO A 118 -13.23 -27.94 22.41
CA PRO A 118 -12.59 -27.74 23.71
C PRO A 118 -11.40 -26.78 23.58
N GLN A 119 -11.45 -25.65 24.29
CA GLN A 119 -10.25 -24.82 24.47
C GLN A 119 -9.28 -25.54 25.43
N PRO A 120 -7.97 -25.59 25.15
CA PRO A 120 -7.05 -26.38 25.94
C PRO A 120 -6.77 -25.70 27.26
N THR A 121 -6.56 -26.55 28.25
CA THR A 121 -6.35 -26.19 29.65
C THR A 121 -4.87 -26.31 30.05
N THR A 122 -3.96 -26.64 29.12
CA THR A 122 -2.54 -26.92 29.41
C THR A 122 -1.59 -26.47 28.30
N ILE A 123 -0.42 -25.96 28.70
CA ILE A 123 0.64 -25.35 27.88
C ILE A 123 1.34 -26.35 26.94
N GLU A 124 1.21 -27.66 27.18
CA GLU A 124 2.02 -28.68 26.47
C GLU A 124 1.58 -28.97 25.02
N GLN A 125 0.41 -28.49 24.59
CA GLN A 125 -0.01 -28.45 23.19
C GLN A 125 -0.87 -27.19 22.96
N PRO A 126 -0.42 -26.18 22.21
CA PRO A 126 -1.30 -25.07 21.86
C PRO A 126 -2.47 -25.62 21.03
N PRO A 127 -3.71 -25.17 21.23
CA PRO A 127 -4.79 -25.59 20.38
C PRO A 127 -4.53 -25.05 18.97
N LEU A 128 -5.00 -25.76 17.95
CA LEU A 128 -5.44 -25.04 16.76
C LEU A 128 -6.72 -24.27 17.13
N THR A 129 -6.60 -23.16 17.86
CA THR A 129 -7.66 -22.15 17.87
C THR A 129 -7.74 -21.63 16.45
N SER A 130 -8.85 -21.94 15.77
CA SER A 130 -9.07 -21.43 14.42
C SER A 130 -8.94 -19.91 14.43
N LYS A 131 -8.07 -19.37 13.57
CA LYS A 131 -7.86 -17.93 13.41
C LYS A 131 -9.19 -17.20 13.18
N LEU A 132 -10.16 -17.86 12.53
CA LEU A 132 -11.52 -17.36 12.29
C LEU A 132 -12.28 -16.92 13.56
N LEU A 133 -11.90 -17.44 14.74
CA LEU A 133 -12.47 -17.04 16.03
C LEU A 133 -11.60 -16.03 16.80
N ASN A 134 -10.68 -15.33 16.15
CA ASN A 134 -9.94 -14.22 16.76
C ASN A 134 -10.59 -12.90 16.38
N THR A 135 -10.66 -11.94 17.30
CA THR A 135 -11.15 -10.58 16.99
C THR A 135 -10.35 -9.95 15.87
N GLU A 136 -9.03 -10.12 15.85
CA GLU A 136 -8.14 -9.51 14.85
C GLU A 136 -8.22 -10.15 13.47
N SER A 137 -8.96 -11.25 13.31
CA SER A 137 -9.25 -11.81 11.98
C SER A 137 -10.39 -11.08 11.26
N TRP A 138 -11.03 -10.13 11.93
CA TRP A 138 -12.17 -9.38 11.43
C TRP A 138 -11.87 -7.88 11.42
N LEU A 139 -12.38 -7.18 10.41
CA LEU A 139 -12.21 -5.75 10.19
C LEU A 139 -13.55 -5.06 10.43
N CYS A 140 -13.63 -4.20 11.45
CA CYS A 140 -14.85 -3.44 11.74
C CYS A 140 -15.17 -2.48 10.60
N LEU A 141 -16.36 -2.56 10.01
CA LEU A 141 -16.84 -1.71 8.91
C LEU A 141 -17.70 -0.55 9.43
N SER A 142 -18.67 -0.83 10.29
CA SER A 142 -19.58 0.19 10.81
C SER A 142 -20.02 -0.11 12.23
N ILE A 143 -20.31 0.96 12.98
CA ILE A 143 -20.79 0.91 14.36
C ILE A 143 -22.01 1.83 14.47
N LYS A 144 -23.15 1.28 14.87
CA LYS A 144 -24.45 1.97 14.84
C LYS A 144 -25.28 1.64 16.08
N GLN A 145 -26.07 2.60 16.54
CA GLN A 145 -27.04 2.42 17.61
C GLN A 145 -28.38 2.98 17.15
N GLN A 146 -29.41 2.15 17.21
CA GLN A 146 -30.78 2.61 16.96
C GLN A 146 -31.29 3.37 18.18
N GLN A 147 -31.64 4.64 17.99
CA GLN A 147 -32.17 5.50 19.03
C GLN A 147 -33.58 6.00 18.66
N PRO A 148 -34.39 6.50 19.62
CA PRO A 148 -35.73 7.01 19.32
C PRO A 148 -35.78 8.13 18.27
N ASN A 149 -34.68 8.89 18.13
CA ASN A 149 -34.56 10.03 17.22
C ASN A 149 -33.90 9.66 15.88
N GLY A 150 -33.54 8.39 15.66
CA GLY A 150 -32.87 7.91 14.46
C GLY A 150 -31.66 7.03 14.76
N GLU A 151 -30.97 6.61 13.71
CA GLU A 151 -29.73 5.85 13.78
C GLU A 151 -28.53 6.79 14.00
N VAL A 152 -27.77 6.53 15.06
CA VAL A 152 -26.50 7.21 15.33
C VAL A 152 -25.36 6.22 15.13
N GLY A 153 -24.24 6.64 14.55
CA GLY A 153 -23.11 5.77 14.29
C GLY A 153 -22.06 6.41 13.40
N TYR A 154 -21.11 5.58 12.98
CA TYR A 154 -20.09 5.95 12.02
C TYR A 154 -19.60 4.73 11.23
N ASN A 155 -19.04 5.01 10.06
CA ASN A 155 -18.28 4.05 9.27
C ASN A 155 -16.80 4.16 9.63
N THR A 156 -16.10 3.04 9.63
CA THR A 156 -14.64 3.00 9.84
C THR A 156 -13.90 3.19 8.51
N PHE A 157 -12.59 3.38 8.58
CA PHE A 157 -11.72 3.34 7.39
C PHE A 157 -11.95 2.09 6.51
N TRP A 158 -12.09 0.91 7.13
CA TRP A 158 -12.30 -0.35 6.42
C TRP A 158 -13.55 -0.35 5.54
N ASN A 159 -14.62 0.34 5.95
CA ASN A 159 -15.81 0.45 5.11
C ASN A 159 -15.57 1.21 3.80
N TYR A 160 -14.70 2.21 3.80
CA TYR A 160 -14.36 2.97 2.60
C TYR A 160 -13.34 2.23 1.75
N LEU A 161 -12.38 1.57 2.39
CA LEU A 161 -11.38 0.76 1.70
C LEU A 161 -11.99 -0.44 0.97
N ASN A 162 -13.06 -1.02 1.55
CA ASN A 162 -13.70 -2.24 1.08
C ASN A 162 -12.70 -3.40 0.86
N PRO A 163 -12.26 -4.07 1.94
CA PRO A 163 -11.21 -5.09 1.92
C PRO A 163 -11.47 -6.25 0.96
N SER A 164 -12.73 -6.55 0.65
CA SER A 164 -13.08 -7.59 -0.35
C SER A 164 -12.42 -7.36 -1.71
N THR A 165 -12.05 -6.11 -2.03
CA THR A 165 -11.36 -5.78 -3.26
C THR A 165 -9.86 -6.07 -3.22
N ILE A 166 -9.23 -6.23 -2.05
CA ILE A 166 -7.76 -6.30 -1.94
C ILE A 166 -7.18 -7.55 -2.64
N ASN A 167 -7.86 -8.69 -2.55
CA ASN A 167 -7.39 -9.96 -3.13
C ASN A 167 -8.03 -10.29 -4.49
N HIS A 168 -8.71 -9.33 -5.11
CA HIS A 168 -9.43 -9.58 -6.36
C HIS A 168 -8.53 -9.40 -7.59
N PRO A 169 -8.50 -10.36 -8.54
CA PRO A 169 -7.68 -10.23 -9.77
C PRO A 169 -8.06 -9.05 -10.66
N GLU A 170 -9.31 -8.57 -10.58
CA GLU A 170 -9.83 -7.42 -11.32
C GLU A 170 -9.90 -6.14 -10.47
N ALA A 171 -9.48 -6.20 -9.20
CA ALA A 171 -9.45 -5.01 -8.38
C ALA A 171 -8.29 -4.11 -8.86
N THR A 172 -8.67 -2.97 -9.40
CA THR A 172 -7.72 -1.96 -9.84
C THR A 172 -7.24 -1.16 -8.63
N SER A 173 -5.96 -0.80 -8.61
CA SER A 173 -5.39 0.16 -7.66
C SER A 173 -6.21 1.45 -7.57
N GLU A 174 -6.91 1.81 -8.66
CA GLU A 174 -7.85 2.93 -8.72
C GLU A 174 -8.99 2.83 -7.70
N LYS A 175 -9.58 1.64 -7.46
CA LYS A 175 -10.69 1.48 -6.49
C LYS A 175 -10.21 1.63 -5.05
N LEU A 176 -9.01 1.12 -4.76
CA LEU A 176 -8.39 1.26 -3.44
C LEU A 176 -8.07 2.73 -3.17
N SER A 177 -7.46 3.41 -4.13
CA SER A 177 -7.18 4.85 -4.08
C SER A 177 -8.45 5.67 -3.95
N GLU A 178 -9.51 5.32 -4.69
CA GLU A 178 -10.82 5.98 -4.59
C GLU A 178 -11.43 5.83 -3.19
N GLY A 179 -11.37 4.64 -2.60
CA GLY A 179 -11.82 4.39 -1.22
C GLY A 179 -11.09 5.27 -0.20
N ILE A 180 -9.77 5.35 -0.31
CA ILE A 180 -8.92 6.20 0.54
C ILE A 180 -9.30 7.69 0.36
N VAL A 181 -9.36 8.17 -0.88
CA VAL A 181 -9.71 9.57 -1.20
C VAL A 181 -11.10 9.93 -0.69
N ASN A 182 -12.08 9.03 -0.82
CA ASN A 182 -13.43 9.25 -0.34
C ASN A 182 -13.49 9.32 1.19
N PHE A 183 -12.78 8.43 1.91
CA PHE A 183 -12.65 8.53 3.36
C PHE A 183 -12.05 9.89 3.76
N PHE A 184 -10.95 10.29 3.13
CA PHE A 184 -10.30 11.57 3.40
C PHE A 184 -11.25 12.74 3.20
N LYS A 185 -12.00 12.76 2.10
CA LYS A 185 -12.95 13.82 1.80
C LYS A 185 -14.02 13.96 2.89
N GLU A 186 -14.57 12.86 3.40
CA GLU A 186 -15.59 12.90 4.44
C GLU A 186 -15.02 13.21 5.82
N TRP A 187 -13.87 12.59 6.15
CA TRP A 187 -13.15 12.84 7.40
C TRP A 187 -12.72 14.30 7.52
N THR A 188 -12.15 14.86 6.46
CA THR A 188 -11.77 16.28 6.40
C THR A 188 -12.97 17.20 6.51
N GLN A 189 -14.06 16.93 5.79
CA GLN A 189 -15.24 17.81 5.83
C GLN A 189 -15.84 18.01 7.22
N ALA A 190 -15.84 16.99 8.08
CA ALA A 190 -16.35 17.15 9.43
C ALA A 190 -15.31 17.65 10.44
N ASN A 191 -14.04 17.26 10.30
CA ASN A 191 -13.01 17.67 11.24
C ASN A 191 -12.44 19.09 10.92
N LEU A 192 -12.49 19.54 9.65
CA LEU A 192 -12.19 20.93 9.27
C LEU A 192 -13.35 21.91 9.49
N ALA A 193 -14.53 21.44 9.86
CA ALA A 193 -15.57 22.34 10.37
C ALA A 193 -15.21 22.90 11.76
N GLU A 194 -14.41 22.15 12.55
CA GLU A 194 -13.87 22.59 13.84
C GLU A 194 -12.44 23.16 13.73
N ALA A 195 -11.63 22.70 12.79
CA ALA A 195 -10.30 23.22 12.52
C ALA A 195 -10.31 24.09 11.24
N THR A 196 -10.15 25.40 11.42
CA THR A 196 -10.09 26.45 10.37
C THR A 196 -9.47 26.01 9.03
N GLN A 197 -10.02 26.55 7.93
CA GLN A 197 -9.76 26.40 6.47
C GLN A 197 -8.33 26.21 5.90
N ASN A 198 -7.31 25.89 6.70
CA ASN A 198 -5.92 25.69 6.27
C ASN A 198 -5.36 24.37 6.81
N ALA A 199 -5.88 23.21 6.38
CA ALA A 199 -5.11 21.97 6.55
C ALA A 199 -3.86 22.07 5.65
N THR A 200 -2.68 22.07 6.27
CA THR A 200 -1.38 22.09 5.58
C THR A 200 -1.03 20.71 5.03
N SER A 201 -0.23 20.63 3.95
CA SER A 201 0.21 19.36 3.35
C SER A 201 0.89 18.42 4.36
N GLU A 202 1.59 18.97 5.35
CA GLU A 202 2.23 18.25 6.47
C GLU A 202 1.24 17.44 7.33
N PHE A 203 0.03 17.96 7.54
CA PHE A 203 -1.03 17.24 8.27
C PHE A 203 -1.59 16.08 7.43
N LEU A 204 -1.68 16.26 6.11
CA LEU A 204 -2.11 15.21 5.18
C LEU A 204 -1.08 14.09 5.08
N GLU A 205 0.21 14.42 5.06
CA GLU A 205 1.31 13.45 5.11
C GLU A 205 1.32 12.64 6.41
N GLY A 206 1.20 13.29 7.57
CA GLY A 206 1.20 12.62 8.87
C GLY A 206 -0.01 11.69 9.08
N ILE A 207 -1.13 11.96 8.40
CA ILE A 207 -2.29 11.07 8.41
C ILE A 207 -2.10 9.92 7.40
N SER A 208 -1.54 10.20 6.22
CA SER A 208 -1.18 9.18 5.22
C SER A 208 -0.21 8.13 5.80
N SER A 209 0.76 8.56 6.62
CA SER A 209 1.67 7.63 7.31
C SER A 209 0.94 6.76 8.34
N VAL A 210 0.03 7.33 9.13
CA VAL A 210 -0.80 6.57 10.09
C VAL A 210 -1.68 5.53 9.37
N PHE A 211 -2.17 5.85 8.18
CA PHE A 211 -2.94 4.90 7.36
C PHE A 211 -2.09 3.76 6.80
N LYS A 212 -0.89 4.09 6.32
CA LYS A 212 0.05 3.08 5.83
C LYS A 212 0.43 2.13 6.97
N GLU A 213 0.76 2.68 8.13
CA GLU A 213 0.98 1.90 9.36
C GLU A 213 -0.25 1.07 9.73
N LEU A 214 -1.47 1.58 9.58
CA LEU A 214 -2.71 0.84 9.85
C LEU A 214 -2.86 -0.41 9.00
N VAL A 215 -2.65 -0.26 7.69
CA VAL A 215 -2.78 -1.33 6.70
C VAL A 215 -1.65 -2.32 6.94
N ASP A 216 -0.43 -1.84 7.09
CA ASP A 216 0.75 -2.66 7.36
C ASP A 216 0.56 -3.46 8.66
N GLU A 217 0.09 -2.85 9.76
CA GLU A 217 -0.17 -3.54 11.03
C GLU A 217 -1.30 -4.59 10.92
N THR A 218 -2.39 -4.26 10.24
CA THR A 218 -3.61 -5.11 10.21
C THR A 218 -3.42 -6.36 9.36
N PHE A 219 -2.64 -6.24 8.29
CA PHE A 219 -2.31 -7.35 7.41
C PHE A 219 -0.92 -7.93 7.73
N SER A 220 -0.32 -7.59 8.89
CA SER A 220 0.98 -8.13 9.33
C SER A 220 0.88 -9.54 9.96
N GLU A 221 0.52 -10.53 9.15
CA GLU A 221 1.25 -11.80 9.19
C GLU A 221 1.75 -12.08 7.78
N THR A 222 3.08 -12.03 7.65
CA THR A 222 3.92 -12.08 6.44
C THR A 222 4.04 -10.75 5.68
N GLU A 223 5.13 -10.04 5.97
CA GLU A 223 5.79 -9.08 5.05
C GLU A 223 6.24 -9.72 3.70
N GLU A 224 5.72 -10.89 3.34
CA GLU A 224 6.02 -11.61 2.10
C GLU A 224 4.90 -11.51 1.05
N ASP A 225 3.62 -11.32 1.40
CA ASP A 225 2.54 -11.52 0.40
C ASP A 225 1.75 -10.27 -0.06
N ILE A 226 1.69 -9.18 0.70
CA ILE A 226 0.94 -7.96 0.26
C ILE A 226 1.66 -7.24 -0.89
N THR A 227 2.97 -7.46 -1.01
CA THR A 227 3.79 -7.02 -2.15
C THR A 227 4.08 -8.12 -3.17
N ALA A 228 3.55 -9.34 -3.01
CA ALA A 228 3.90 -10.47 -3.89
C ALA A 228 3.30 -10.37 -5.30
N ASN A 229 2.34 -9.46 -5.53
CA ASN A 229 1.69 -9.31 -6.84
C ASN A 229 1.65 -7.89 -7.39
N GLN A 230 2.30 -6.92 -6.74
CA GLN A 230 2.44 -5.59 -7.34
C GLN A 230 3.57 -5.62 -8.37
N SER A 231 3.23 -5.40 -9.64
CA SER A 231 4.23 -5.34 -10.72
C SER A 231 5.32 -4.32 -10.41
N ILE A 232 6.53 -4.55 -10.92
CA ILE A 232 7.65 -3.60 -10.79
C ILE A 232 7.19 -2.23 -11.28
N PHE A 233 6.45 -2.18 -12.39
CA PHE A 233 5.91 -0.97 -12.98
C PHE A 233 4.95 -0.22 -12.07
N THR A 234 4.00 -0.92 -11.44
CA THR A 234 3.07 -0.29 -10.49
C THR A 234 3.84 0.28 -9.30
N THR A 235 4.84 -0.43 -8.80
CA THR A 235 5.69 0.04 -7.68
C THR A 235 6.43 1.32 -8.05
N ILE A 236 6.99 1.40 -9.26
CA ILE A 236 7.65 2.60 -9.79
C ILE A 236 6.67 3.77 -9.90
N VAL A 237 5.47 3.53 -10.43
CA VAL A 237 4.42 4.57 -10.55
C VAL A 237 4.08 5.14 -9.17
N ASN A 238 3.76 4.28 -8.21
CA ASN A 238 3.38 4.72 -6.88
C ASN A 238 4.53 5.47 -6.18
N PHE A 239 5.77 5.06 -6.41
CA PHE A 239 6.95 5.78 -5.88
C PHE A 239 7.00 7.22 -6.41
N PHE A 240 6.94 7.41 -7.74
CA PHE A 240 7.04 8.75 -8.32
C PHE A 240 5.81 9.62 -8.04
N GLU A 241 4.63 9.03 -7.89
CA GLU A 241 3.44 9.75 -7.39
C GLU A 241 3.64 10.21 -5.93
N SER A 242 4.21 9.35 -5.07
CA SER A 242 4.46 9.68 -3.67
C SER A 242 5.55 10.73 -3.44
N GLU A 243 6.56 10.79 -4.31
CA GLU A 243 7.60 11.82 -4.26
C GLU A 243 7.20 13.10 -5.02
N GLU A 244 5.96 13.16 -5.55
CA GLU A 244 5.40 14.28 -6.32
C GLU A 244 6.20 14.63 -7.60
N TRP A 245 6.81 13.64 -8.25
CA TRP A 245 7.49 13.86 -9.52
C TRP A 245 6.48 13.87 -10.67
N GLU A 246 6.58 14.87 -11.55
CA GLU A 246 5.82 14.87 -12.79
C GLU A 246 6.38 13.84 -13.80
N PHE A 247 5.51 12.98 -14.33
CA PHE A 247 5.91 11.98 -15.32
C PHE A 247 4.82 11.71 -16.37
N VAL A 248 5.24 11.11 -17.47
CA VAL A 248 4.37 10.61 -18.54
C VAL A 248 4.58 9.11 -18.70
N LYS A 249 3.50 8.33 -18.60
CA LYS A 249 3.51 6.89 -18.92
C LYS A 249 3.67 6.71 -20.43
N ILE A 250 4.64 5.90 -20.88
CA ILE A 250 4.82 5.61 -22.30
C ILE A 250 3.83 4.49 -22.68
N PRO A 251 2.92 4.70 -23.66
CA PRO A 251 1.96 3.69 -24.07
C PRO A 251 2.63 2.39 -24.50
N GLU A 252 2.01 1.25 -24.16
CA GLU A 252 2.49 -0.10 -24.52
C GLU A 252 3.88 -0.47 -23.98
N GLN A 253 4.44 0.36 -23.10
CA GLN A 253 5.71 0.12 -22.43
C GLN A 253 5.53 0.25 -20.92
N SER A 254 6.21 -0.62 -20.17
CA SER A 254 6.31 -0.48 -18.72
C SER A 254 7.40 0.55 -18.37
N THR A 255 7.27 1.76 -18.93
CA THR A 255 8.26 2.84 -18.82
C THR A 255 7.60 4.18 -18.50
N LEU A 256 8.14 4.91 -17.53
CA LEU A 256 7.83 6.31 -17.27
C LEU A 256 8.90 7.21 -17.88
N ARG A 257 8.48 8.33 -18.47
CA ARG A 257 9.36 9.42 -18.89
C ARG A 257 9.18 10.59 -17.95
N LEU A 258 10.28 11.08 -17.41
CA LEU A 258 10.31 12.17 -16.43
C LEU A 258 11.26 13.27 -16.91
N LEU A 259 11.08 14.48 -16.39
CA LEU A 259 11.99 15.60 -16.61
C LEU A 259 12.62 15.95 -15.26
N PHE A 260 13.95 15.88 -15.19
CA PHE A 260 14.67 16.26 -13.98
C PHE A 260 15.47 17.54 -14.23
N ARG A 261 15.51 18.42 -13.22
CA ARG A 261 16.31 19.64 -13.21
C ARG A 261 17.28 19.57 -12.03
N GLY A 262 18.56 19.42 -12.34
CA GLY A 262 19.66 19.56 -11.39
C GLY A 262 20.21 20.98 -11.36
N GLU A 263 21.35 21.15 -10.70
CA GLU A 263 22.07 22.41 -10.61
C GLU A 263 22.77 22.77 -11.93
N ASN A 264 23.28 21.76 -12.64
CA ASN A 264 24.11 21.94 -13.85
C ASN A 264 23.33 21.75 -15.16
N GLY A 265 22.07 21.32 -15.09
CA GLY A 265 21.26 21.15 -16.28
C GLY A 265 19.86 20.60 -16.04
N GLN A 266 19.17 20.37 -17.15
CA GLN A 266 17.86 19.71 -17.16
C GLN A 266 17.86 18.62 -18.22
N TRP A 267 17.37 17.44 -17.88
CA TRP A 267 17.40 16.30 -18.77
C TRP A 267 16.21 15.36 -18.61
N THR A 268 16.02 14.52 -19.61
CA THR A 268 14.97 13.50 -19.62
C THR A 268 15.47 12.25 -18.92
N CYS A 269 14.61 11.69 -18.07
CA CYS A 269 14.84 10.41 -17.42
C CYS A 269 13.84 9.36 -17.89
N TYR A 270 14.24 8.09 -17.82
CA TYR A 270 13.37 6.94 -18.08
C TYR A 270 13.43 5.96 -16.93
N ALA A 271 12.29 5.69 -16.30
CA ALA A 271 12.12 4.63 -15.31
C ALA A 271 11.46 3.43 -16.00
N LYS A 272 12.21 2.34 -16.21
CA LYS A 272 11.76 1.17 -16.96
C LYS A 272 11.66 -0.05 -16.06
N ALA A 273 10.45 -0.60 -15.97
CA ALA A 273 10.22 -1.94 -15.45
C ALA A 273 10.49 -2.98 -16.55
N ARG A 274 11.23 -4.01 -16.17
CA ARG A 274 11.52 -5.20 -16.98
C ARG A 274 10.91 -6.39 -16.26
N GLU A 275 9.60 -6.55 -16.41
CA GLU A 275 8.82 -7.53 -15.63
C GLU A 275 9.26 -8.97 -15.88
N GLU A 276 9.50 -9.33 -17.16
CA GLU A 276 9.95 -10.68 -17.52
C GLU A 276 11.31 -11.02 -16.90
N GLU A 277 12.23 -10.04 -16.88
CA GLU A 277 13.56 -10.21 -16.31
C GLU A 277 13.64 -9.81 -14.82
N ARG A 278 12.52 -9.46 -14.18
CA ARG A 278 12.44 -9.02 -12.78
C ARG A 278 13.44 -7.91 -12.43
N GLN A 279 13.53 -6.90 -13.28
CA GLN A 279 14.49 -5.80 -13.13
C GLN A 279 13.82 -4.43 -13.15
N PHE A 280 14.37 -3.51 -12.36
CA PHE A 280 14.11 -2.08 -12.50
C PHE A 280 15.37 -1.38 -13.00
N VAL A 281 15.21 -0.55 -14.03
CA VAL A 281 16.31 0.24 -14.60
C VAL A 281 15.88 1.71 -14.70
N PHE A 282 16.71 2.61 -14.21
CA PHE A 282 16.52 4.05 -14.33
C PHE A 282 17.66 4.67 -15.13
N TYR A 283 17.29 5.51 -16.11
CA TYR A 283 18.22 6.20 -16.99
C TYR A 283 18.08 7.71 -16.88
N SER A 284 19.20 8.41 -16.76
CA SER A 284 19.31 9.85 -17.06
C SER A 284 19.97 10.01 -18.42
N ILE A 285 19.29 10.66 -19.37
CA ILE A 285 19.85 10.90 -20.71
C ILE A 285 20.55 12.24 -20.72
N CYS A 286 21.86 12.27 -21.00
CA CYS A 286 22.59 13.52 -21.08
C CYS A 286 21.94 14.44 -22.12
N PRO A 287 21.72 15.74 -21.83
CA PRO A 287 21.09 16.65 -22.79
C PRO A 287 22.00 17.00 -23.98
N ILE A 288 23.26 16.53 -23.97
CA ILE A 288 24.27 16.80 -24.99
C ILE A 288 24.78 15.46 -25.54
N VAL A 289 24.83 15.36 -26.86
CA VAL A 289 25.39 14.21 -27.58
C VAL A 289 26.85 14.45 -27.94
N GLY A 290 27.66 13.40 -27.90
CA GLY A 290 29.06 13.45 -28.30
C GLY A 290 29.20 13.49 -29.84
N PRO A 291 29.69 14.60 -30.43
CA PRO A 291 29.89 14.70 -31.87
C PRO A 291 31.01 13.75 -32.33
N GLU A 292 30.96 13.32 -33.58
CA GLU A 292 31.84 12.27 -34.15
C GLU A 292 33.34 12.50 -33.87
N ASN A 293 33.80 13.74 -34.01
CA ASN A 293 35.21 14.11 -33.81
C ASN A 293 35.66 14.11 -32.34
N GLN A 294 34.75 14.06 -31.37
CA GLN A 294 35.05 14.08 -29.94
C GLN A 294 34.64 12.79 -29.21
N ARG A 295 34.06 11.80 -29.93
CA ARG A 295 33.62 10.52 -29.33
C ARG A 295 34.73 9.79 -28.58
N GLN A 296 35.98 9.88 -29.07
CA GLN A 296 37.13 9.28 -28.39
C GLN A 296 37.40 9.91 -27.02
N ALA A 297 37.36 11.25 -26.94
CA ALA A 297 37.57 11.97 -25.68
C ALA A 297 36.44 11.68 -24.68
N ILE A 298 35.18 11.66 -25.13
CA ILE A 298 34.03 11.32 -24.28
C ILE A 298 34.10 9.88 -23.79
N ALA A 299 34.46 8.94 -24.65
CA ALA A 299 34.60 7.54 -24.24
C ALA A 299 35.73 7.36 -23.21
N GLU A 300 36.85 8.06 -23.36
CA GLU A 300 37.91 8.07 -22.36
C GLU A 300 37.43 8.65 -21.03
N PHE A 301 36.74 9.80 -21.06
CA PHE A 301 36.17 10.43 -19.87
C PHE A 301 35.22 9.48 -19.13
N ILE A 302 34.24 8.91 -19.83
CA ILE A 302 33.26 7.98 -19.28
C ILE A 302 33.94 6.74 -18.69
N THR A 303 34.94 6.19 -19.37
CA THR A 303 35.68 5.01 -18.88
C THR A 303 36.43 5.32 -17.59
N ARG A 304 37.01 6.52 -17.47
CA ARG A 304 37.71 6.97 -16.25
C ARG A 304 36.74 7.22 -15.10
N VAL A 305 35.64 7.92 -15.35
CA VAL A 305 34.60 8.21 -14.34
C VAL A 305 33.98 6.93 -13.80
N ASN A 306 33.73 5.93 -14.66
CA ASN A 306 33.19 4.66 -14.22
C ASN A 306 34.15 3.86 -13.32
N TYR A 307 35.45 4.16 -13.33
CA TYR A 307 36.43 3.43 -12.53
C TYR A 307 36.30 3.79 -11.05
N GLY A 308 35.75 2.86 -10.26
CA GLY A 308 35.52 3.05 -8.82
C GLY A 308 34.10 3.47 -8.46
N MET A 309 33.24 3.67 -9.46
CA MET A 309 31.83 3.97 -9.25
C MET A 309 31.08 2.75 -8.71
N ILE A 310 30.34 2.94 -7.61
CA ILE A 310 29.70 1.83 -6.88
C ILE A 310 28.25 1.61 -7.33
N THR A 311 27.48 2.69 -7.49
CA THR A 311 26.04 2.61 -7.77
C THR A 311 25.73 3.18 -9.14
N GLY A 312 25.65 2.31 -10.15
CA GLY A 312 25.37 2.69 -11.53
C GLY A 312 26.63 2.93 -12.37
N ASN A 313 26.42 3.38 -13.61
CA ASN A 313 27.51 3.68 -14.54
C ASN A 313 27.04 4.62 -15.67
N PHE A 314 27.97 5.38 -16.24
CA PHE A 314 27.79 6.04 -17.53
C PHE A 314 27.87 5.03 -18.68
N GLU A 315 27.03 5.20 -19.68
CA GLU A 315 27.03 4.48 -20.95
C GLU A 315 27.19 5.47 -22.11
N PHE A 316 27.86 5.01 -23.15
CA PHE A 316 28.11 5.80 -24.35
C PHE A 316 27.85 4.97 -25.61
N ASP A 317 26.96 5.45 -26.47
CA ASP A 317 26.76 4.87 -27.79
C ASP A 317 27.70 5.54 -28.80
N PHE A 318 28.64 4.76 -29.34
CA PHE A 318 29.58 5.24 -30.35
C PHE A 318 28.94 5.50 -31.72
N THR A 319 27.72 5.04 -31.95
CA THR A 319 27.00 5.16 -33.22
C THR A 319 26.46 6.56 -33.41
N ASP A 320 25.72 7.07 -32.42
CA ASP A 320 25.05 8.38 -32.47
C ASP A 320 25.63 9.39 -31.47
N GLY A 321 26.39 8.94 -30.47
CA GLY A 321 26.96 9.79 -29.44
C GLY A 321 26.04 10.01 -28.24
N GLU A 322 24.97 9.21 -28.07
CA GLU A 322 24.14 9.24 -26.86
C GLU A 322 25.01 8.94 -25.62
N ILE A 323 24.90 9.82 -24.62
CA ILE A 323 25.50 9.63 -23.29
C ILE A 323 24.35 9.48 -22.31
N ARG A 324 24.43 8.49 -21.42
CA ARG A 324 23.42 8.31 -20.37
C ARG A 324 24.05 7.76 -19.09
N TYR A 325 23.39 7.99 -17.97
CA TYR A 325 23.72 7.36 -16.70
C TYR A 325 22.66 6.32 -16.34
N LYS A 326 23.07 5.10 -16.02
CA LYS A 326 22.18 3.98 -15.73
C LYS A 326 22.36 3.51 -14.29
N THR A 327 21.25 3.31 -13.59
CA THR A 327 21.18 2.46 -12.40
C THR A 327 20.22 1.31 -12.67
N GLY A 328 20.52 0.12 -12.16
CA GLY A 328 19.68 -1.05 -12.34
C GLY A 328 19.74 -1.97 -11.12
N ILE A 329 18.62 -2.62 -10.81
CA ILE A 329 18.52 -3.63 -9.76
C ILE A 329 17.76 -4.84 -10.29
N ASP A 330 18.27 -6.01 -9.94
CA ASP A 330 17.60 -7.28 -10.11
C ASP A 330 16.87 -7.61 -8.79
N VAL A 331 15.58 -7.88 -8.89
CA VAL A 331 14.73 -8.22 -7.74
C VAL A 331 14.23 -9.65 -7.83
N GLU A 332 14.92 -10.53 -8.55
CA GLU A 332 14.57 -11.95 -8.54
C GLU A 332 14.71 -12.53 -7.12
N GLY A 333 13.61 -13.10 -6.62
CA GLY A 333 13.58 -13.71 -5.29
C GLY A 333 13.32 -12.74 -4.14
N ASP A 334 13.05 -11.47 -4.43
CA ASP A 334 12.62 -10.48 -3.43
C ASP A 334 11.71 -9.41 -4.08
N ARG A 335 11.33 -8.36 -3.34
CA ARG A 335 10.46 -7.28 -3.79
C ARG A 335 11.24 -5.99 -4.06
N LEU A 336 10.75 -5.21 -5.02
CA LEU A 336 11.20 -3.83 -5.19
C LEU A 336 10.52 -2.94 -4.14
N SER A 337 11.29 -2.30 -3.26
CA SER A 337 10.77 -1.36 -2.26
C SER A 337 11.02 0.09 -2.64
N PHE A 338 10.24 1.02 -2.07
CA PHE A 338 10.45 2.46 -2.29
C PHE A 338 11.84 2.92 -1.85
N ALA A 339 12.38 2.33 -0.78
CA ALA A 339 13.73 2.63 -0.31
C ALA A 339 14.77 2.27 -1.38
N LEU A 340 14.62 1.11 -2.04
CA LEU A 340 15.52 0.69 -3.12
C LEU A 340 15.38 1.61 -4.35
N ILE A 341 14.15 1.92 -4.76
CA ILE A 341 13.91 2.86 -5.87
C ILE A 341 14.53 4.22 -5.57
N LYS A 342 14.31 4.76 -4.36
CA LYS A 342 14.85 6.05 -3.94
C LYS A 342 16.37 6.09 -4.05
N GLN A 343 17.07 5.11 -3.49
CA GLN A 343 18.54 5.07 -3.54
C GLN A 343 19.05 5.06 -4.98
N MET A 344 18.42 4.30 -5.87
CA MET A 344 18.82 4.23 -7.27
C MET A 344 18.53 5.53 -8.03
N VAL A 345 17.31 6.06 -7.93
CA VAL A 345 16.87 7.24 -8.67
C VAL A 345 17.70 8.46 -8.27
N TYR A 346 17.85 8.70 -6.97
CA TYR A 346 18.61 9.86 -6.49
C TYR A 346 20.10 9.72 -6.80
N ALA A 347 20.71 8.55 -6.63
CA ALA A 347 22.10 8.34 -7.06
C ALA A 347 22.27 8.60 -8.57
N ASN A 348 21.30 8.18 -9.38
CA ASN A 348 21.36 8.34 -10.83
C ASN A 348 21.34 9.80 -11.28
N VAL A 349 20.38 10.59 -10.79
CA VAL A 349 20.25 11.99 -11.18
C VAL A 349 21.38 12.84 -10.61
N MET A 350 21.84 12.56 -9.39
CA MET A 350 22.97 13.28 -8.79
C MET A 350 24.27 13.04 -9.56
N MET A 351 24.56 11.80 -9.96
CA MET A 351 25.76 11.49 -10.76
C MET A 351 25.72 12.11 -12.15
N MET A 352 24.55 12.18 -12.79
CA MET A 352 24.43 12.93 -14.06
C MET A 352 24.71 14.42 -13.83
N ASP A 353 24.13 15.03 -12.79
CA ASP A 353 24.31 16.45 -12.51
C ASP A 353 25.77 16.82 -12.20
N GLU A 354 26.45 15.98 -11.40
CA GLU A 354 27.83 16.18 -10.96
C GLU A 354 28.83 16.14 -12.12
N TYR A 355 28.65 15.21 -13.06
CA TYR A 355 29.59 15.03 -14.17
C TYR A 355 29.19 15.73 -15.47
N LEU A 356 27.98 16.29 -15.56
CA LEU A 356 27.51 17.06 -16.72
C LEU A 356 28.44 18.24 -17.06
N PRO A 357 28.96 19.04 -16.11
CA PRO A 357 29.94 20.08 -16.40
C PRO A 357 31.22 19.56 -17.07
N GLY A 358 31.72 18.39 -16.66
CA GLY A 358 32.91 17.79 -17.27
C GLY A 358 32.68 17.38 -18.72
N ILE A 359 31.50 16.80 -19.01
CA ILE A 359 31.08 16.52 -20.38
C ILE A 359 31.02 17.82 -21.19
N GLN A 360 30.40 18.87 -20.65
CA GLN A 360 30.31 20.18 -21.30
C GLN A 360 31.68 20.80 -21.59
N ALA A 361 32.63 20.71 -20.65
CA ALA A 361 33.98 21.25 -20.79
C ALA A 361 34.78 20.53 -21.89
N ILE A 362 34.68 19.21 -21.99
CA ILE A 362 35.33 18.44 -23.07
C ILE A 362 34.75 18.86 -24.43
N LEU A 363 33.43 18.99 -24.53
CA LEU A 363 32.76 19.26 -25.80
C LEU A 363 32.94 20.70 -26.27
N SER A 364 32.83 21.66 -25.35
CA SER A 364 32.78 23.10 -25.65
C SER A 364 34.16 23.76 -25.57
N GLU A 365 35.01 23.31 -24.65
CA GLU A 365 36.30 23.94 -24.33
C GLU A 365 37.50 23.09 -24.80
N ASN A 366 37.24 21.90 -25.36
CA ASN A 366 38.27 20.91 -25.75
C ASN A 366 39.23 20.57 -24.60
N LEU A 367 38.73 20.59 -23.36
CA LEU A 367 39.48 20.17 -22.20
C LEU A 367 39.83 18.68 -22.31
N SER A 368 40.99 18.25 -21.79
CA SER A 368 41.30 16.83 -21.79
C SER A 368 40.42 16.08 -20.77
N PRO A 369 40.09 14.79 -21.01
CA PRO A 369 39.28 13.99 -20.08
C PRO A 369 39.79 13.98 -18.64
N LEU A 370 41.11 13.96 -18.44
CA LEU A 370 41.71 13.94 -17.11
C LEU A 370 41.56 15.28 -16.38
N GLU A 371 41.73 16.40 -17.10
CA GLU A 371 41.54 17.74 -16.53
C GLU A 371 40.08 17.95 -16.12
N ALA A 372 39.13 17.52 -16.94
CA ALA A 372 37.70 17.62 -16.64
C ALA A 372 37.32 16.86 -15.36
N ILE A 373 37.82 15.64 -15.17
CA ILE A 373 37.59 14.86 -13.95
C ILE A 373 38.23 15.54 -12.74
N THR A 374 39.46 16.02 -12.89
CA THR A 374 40.19 16.69 -11.79
C THR A 374 39.45 17.95 -11.31
N GLN A 375 38.78 18.67 -12.22
CA GLN A 375 37.95 19.82 -11.84
C GLN A 375 36.71 19.40 -11.04
N ILE A 376 36.05 18.30 -11.41
CA ILE A 376 34.87 17.80 -10.70
C ILE A 376 35.24 17.26 -9.32
N GLU A 377 36.14 16.27 -9.27
CA GLU A 377 36.46 15.53 -8.04
C GLU A 377 37.44 16.27 -7.10
N GLY A 378 38.14 17.28 -7.61
CA GLY A 378 39.08 18.09 -6.83
C GLY A 378 38.45 19.31 -6.13
N SER A 379 37.14 19.49 -6.26
CA SER A 379 36.36 20.63 -5.73
C SER A 379 35.98 20.48 -4.26
#